data_AF-A0A104X8F7-F1
#
_entry.id   AF-A0A104X8F7-F1
#
_cell.length_a   1.000
_cell.length_b   1.000
_cell.length_c   1.000
_cell.angle_alpha   90.00
_cell.angle_beta   90.00
_cell.angle_gamma   90.00
#
_symmetry.space_group_name_H-M   'P 1'
#
loop_
_entity.id
_entity.type
_entity.pdbx_description
1 polymer ?
#
loop_
_entity_poly.entity_id
_entity_poly.type
_entity_poly.pdbx_seq_one_letter_code
_entity_poly.pdbx_strand_id
1 'polypeptide(L)'
;MSQRDEKLKLVTEIMEFIETQPYDPEICARYVYVKSLDDRSYRYGDQKLNTLLDTIGGMSAGEEFFYSKDELLEMLNSYLSEAQ
;
A
#
# COMPACT_ATOMS: atom_id res chain seq x y z
N MET A 1 -19.11 5.04 7.82
CA MET A 1 -17.64 5.18 7.97
C MET A 1 -17.24 6.47 7.30
N SER A 2 -16.27 7.20 7.86
CA SER A 2 -15.72 8.36 7.17
C SER A 2 -14.71 7.89 6.10
N GLN A 3 -14.48 8.68 5.06
CA GLN A 3 -13.45 8.39 4.06
C GLN A 3 -12.06 8.20 4.70
N ARG A 4 -11.81 8.84 5.85
CA ARG A 4 -10.58 8.65 6.61
C ARG A 4 -10.48 7.23 7.18
N ASP A 5 -11.57 6.72 7.76
CA ASP A 5 -11.59 5.35 8.30
C ASP A 5 -11.37 4.30 7.22
N GLU A 6 -11.90 4.54 6.02
CA GLU A 6 -11.72 3.65 4.85
C GLU A 6 -10.27 3.61 4.37
N LYS A 7 -9.60 4.78 4.29
CA LYS A 7 -8.18 4.87 3.92
C LYS A 7 -7.27 4.15 4.93
N LEU A 8 -7.49 4.40 6.21
CA LEU A 8 -6.71 3.77 7.28
C LEU A 8 -6.89 2.26 7.25
N LYS A 9 -8.13 1.80 7.04
CA LYS A 9 -8.44 0.37 6.90
C LYS A 9 -7.70 -0.26 5.72
N LEU A 10 -7.70 0.37 4.55
CA LEU A 10 -6.96 -0.14 3.38
C LEU A 10 -5.47 -0.33 3.70
N VAL A 11 -4.85 0.69 4.30
CA VAL A 11 -3.41 0.64 4.63
C VAL A 11 -3.12 -0.45 5.66
N THR A 12 -3.97 -0.60 6.68
CA THR A 12 -3.87 -1.70 7.65
C THR A 12 -4.02 -3.06 6.99
N GLU A 13 -4.97 -3.26 6.07
CA GLU A 13 -5.13 -4.51 5.32
C GLU A 13 -3.88 -4.86 4.47
N ILE A 14 -3.19 -3.86 3.92
CA ILE A 14 -1.94 -4.05 3.18
C ILE A 14 -0.81 -4.46 4.12
N MET A 15 -0.69 -3.81 5.28
CA MET A 15 0.30 -4.19 6.29
C MET A 15 0.08 -5.62 6.79
N GLU A 16 -1.16 -5.98 7.12
CA GLU A 16 -1.51 -7.35 7.54
C GLU A 16 -1.12 -8.39 6.48
N PHE A 17 -1.37 -8.09 5.20
CA PHE A 17 -0.96 -8.97 4.10
C PHE A 17 0.57 -9.16 4.04
N ILE A 18 1.34 -8.10 4.24
CA ILE A 18 2.81 -8.15 4.25
C ILE A 18 3.34 -8.92 5.46
N GLU A 19 2.67 -8.82 6.61
CA GLU A 19 3.12 -9.41 7.86
C GLU A 19 2.80 -10.89 7.98
N THR A 20 1.68 -11.34 7.42
CA THR A 20 1.11 -12.69 7.66
C THR A 20 1.68 -13.81 6.79
N GLN A 21 2.39 -13.49 5.69
CA GLN A 21 2.95 -14.48 4.78
C GLN A 21 4.46 -14.26 4.54
N PRO A 22 5.19 -15.28 4.04
CA PRO A 22 6.55 -15.08 3.55
C PRO A 22 6.58 -13.95 2.53
N TYR A 23 7.42 -12.95 2.79
CA TYR A 23 7.45 -11.75 1.96
C TYR A 23 8.01 -12.06 0.57
N ASP A 24 7.24 -11.69 -0.44
CA ASP A 24 7.60 -11.73 -1.85
C ASP A 24 7.22 -10.38 -2.46
N PRO A 25 8.18 -9.59 -2.98
CA PRO A 25 7.91 -8.26 -3.52
C PRO A 25 6.93 -8.28 -4.69
N GLU A 26 7.01 -9.28 -5.56
CA GLU A 26 6.17 -9.36 -6.76
C GLU A 26 4.71 -9.68 -6.40
N ILE A 27 4.51 -10.59 -5.45
CA ILE A 27 3.19 -10.92 -4.90
C ILE A 27 2.61 -9.69 -4.18
N CYS A 28 3.43 -8.99 -3.38
CA CYS A 28 3.03 -7.76 -2.70
C CYS A 28 2.60 -6.67 -3.69
N ALA A 29 3.39 -6.43 -4.72
CA ALA A 29 3.10 -5.45 -5.75
C ALA A 29 1.76 -5.73 -6.43
N ARG A 30 1.54 -6.98 -6.84
CA ARG A 30 0.29 -7.43 -7.49
C ARG A 30 -0.91 -7.27 -6.57
N TYR A 31 -0.77 -7.64 -5.30
CA TYR A 31 -1.84 -7.48 -4.31
C TYR A 31 -2.25 -6.00 -4.15
N VAL A 32 -1.27 -5.11 -3.95
CA VAL A 32 -1.52 -3.68 -3.76
C VAL A 32 -2.09 -3.04 -5.02
N TYR A 33 -1.60 -3.43 -6.19
CA TYR A 33 -2.16 -2.97 -7.47
C TYR A 33 -3.64 -3.37 -7.65
N VAL A 34 -4.00 -4.62 -7.36
CA VAL A 34 -5.41 -5.06 -7.45
C VAL A 34 -6.27 -4.29 -6.43
N LYS A 35 -5.79 -4.12 -5.20
CA LYS A 35 -6.49 -3.35 -4.17
C LYS A 35 -6.71 -1.89 -4.58
N SER A 36 -5.71 -1.24 -5.18
CA SER A 36 -5.83 0.16 -5.60
C SER A 36 -6.85 0.35 -6.74
N LEU A 37 -6.98 -0.64 -7.63
CA LEU A 37 -8.01 -0.68 -8.67
C LEU A 37 -9.42 -0.86 -8.09
N ASP A 38 -9.58 -1.80 -7.17
CA ASP A 38 -10.87 -2.09 -6.52
C ASP A 38 -11.38 -0.89 -5.71
N ASP A 39 -10.49 -0.27 -4.94
CA ASP A 39 -10.85 0.86 -4.08
C ASP A 39 -11.11 2.14 -4.90
N ARG A 40 -10.63 2.19 -6.16
CA ARG A 40 -10.39 3.43 -6.90
C ARG A 40 -9.71 4.41 -5.96
N SER A 41 -8.45 4.19 -5.60
CA SER A 41 -7.66 5.10 -4.74
C SER A 41 -7.87 6.60 -5.06
N TYR A 42 -8.14 6.95 -6.32
CA TYR A 42 -8.59 8.27 -6.79
C TYR A 42 -9.91 8.82 -6.21
N ARG A 43 -10.82 8.00 -5.67
CA ARG A 43 -12.06 8.42 -4.97
C ARG A 43 -11.78 9.20 -3.70
N TYR A 44 -10.64 8.94 -3.07
CA TYR A 44 -10.27 9.53 -1.78
C TYR A 44 -9.68 10.93 -1.89
N GLY A 45 -9.32 11.37 -3.10
CA GLY A 45 -8.63 12.65 -3.35
C GLY A 45 -7.29 12.78 -2.60
N ASP A 46 -6.77 11.69 -2.05
CA ASP A 46 -5.60 11.68 -1.20
C ASP A 46 -4.36 11.40 -2.04
N GLN A 47 -3.67 12.47 -2.42
CA GLN A 47 -2.48 12.37 -3.25
C GLN A 47 -1.39 11.53 -2.58
N LYS A 48 -1.22 11.62 -1.25
CA LYS A 48 -0.19 10.85 -0.54
C LYS A 48 -0.49 9.36 -0.60
N LEU A 49 -1.73 8.97 -0.32
CA LEU A 49 -2.14 7.58 -0.43
C LEU A 49 -1.98 7.04 -1.86
N ASN A 50 -2.39 7.83 -2.86
CA ASN A 50 -2.26 7.42 -4.26
C ASN A 50 -0.79 7.20 -4.63
N THR A 51 0.10 8.13 -4.28
CA THR A 51 1.54 7.98 -4.52
C THR A 51 2.12 6.75 -3.81
N LEU A 52 1.68 6.47 -2.59
CA LEU A 52 2.12 5.29 -1.85
C LEU A 52 1.70 4.00 -2.57
N LEU A 53 0.43 3.88 -2.94
CA LEU A 53 -0.08 2.69 -3.64
C LEU A 53 0.56 2.51 -5.02
N ASP A 54 0.78 3.60 -5.76
CA ASP A 54 1.46 3.58 -7.06
C ASP A 54 2.92 3.14 -6.92
N THR A 55 3.61 3.59 -5.87
CA THR A 55 5.00 3.19 -5.58
C THR A 55 5.09 1.68 -5.32
N ILE A 56 4.21 1.15 -4.45
CA ILE A 56 4.22 -0.28 -4.10
C ILE A 56 3.76 -1.14 -5.29
N GLY A 57 2.71 -0.73 -6.00
CA GLY A 57 2.24 -1.43 -7.20
C GLY A 57 3.28 -1.40 -8.33
N GLY A 58 4.05 -0.31 -8.43
CA GLY A 58 5.12 -0.12 -9.41
C GLY A 58 6.26 -1.12 -9.31
N MET A 59 6.44 -1.78 -8.15
CA MET A 59 7.39 -2.89 -8.02
C MET A 59 7.11 -4.03 -9.00
N SER A 60 5.88 -4.18 -9.50
CA SER A 60 5.54 -5.19 -10.52
C SER A 60 6.23 -4.96 -11.88
N ALA A 61 6.86 -3.79 -12.08
CA ALA A 61 7.59 -3.48 -13.30
C ALA A 61 8.94 -4.21 -13.41
N GLY A 62 9.51 -4.70 -12.32
CA GLY A 62 10.79 -5.42 -12.33
C GLY A 62 11.50 -5.44 -10.97
N GLU A 63 12.47 -6.35 -10.84
CA GLU A 63 13.25 -6.54 -9.61
C GLU A 63 14.04 -5.29 -9.20
N GLU A 64 14.38 -4.41 -10.14
CA GLU A 64 15.08 -3.14 -9.88
C GLU A 64 14.27 -2.15 -9.05
N PHE A 65 12.96 -2.37 -8.92
CA PHE A 65 12.04 -1.54 -8.13
C PHE A 65 11.66 -2.17 -6.79
N PHE A 66 12.18 -3.36 -6.46
CA PHE A 66 11.78 -4.07 -5.26
C PHE A 66 12.23 -3.35 -4.00
N TYR A 67 11.27 -3.09 -3.12
CA TYR A 67 11.51 -2.73 -1.74
C TYR A 67 11.58 -3.98 -0.88
N SER A 68 12.40 -3.93 0.17
CA SER A 68 12.38 -4.89 1.26
C SER A 68 11.08 -4.78 2.06
N LYS A 69 10.79 -5.83 2.84
CA LYS A 69 9.65 -5.86 3.75
C LYS A 69 9.65 -4.67 4.70
N ASP A 70 10.81 -4.37 5.27
CA ASP A 70 10.96 -3.32 6.29
C ASP A 70 10.73 -1.93 5.69
N GLU A 71 11.25 -1.67 4.48
CA GLU A 71 11.00 -0.41 3.76
C GLU A 71 9.51 -0.20 3.45
N LEU A 72 8.80 -1.25 3.02
CA LEU A 72 7.36 -1.16 2.80
C LEU A 72 6.59 -0.85 4.09
N LEU A 73 6.92 -1.54 5.17
CA LEU A 73 6.28 -1.32 6.47
C LEU A 73 6.58 0.07 7.00
N GLU A 74 7.79 0.59 6.82
CA GLU A 74 8.16 1.96 7.19
C GLU A 74 7.33 3.00 6.43
N MET A 75 7.19 2.85 5.11
CA MET A 75 6.36 3.74 4.28
C MET A 75 4.89 3.72 4.69
N LEU A 76 4.32 2.53 4.92
CA LEU A 76 2.92 2.36 5.34
C LEU A 76 2.67 2.96 6.74
N ASN A 77 3.57 2.70 7.70
CA ASN A 77 3.48 3.27 9.05
C ASN A 77 3.63 4.79 9.05
N SER A 78 4.48 5.34 8.19
CA SER A 78 4.65 6.79 8.05
C SER A 78 3.34 7.44 7.59
N TYR A 79 2.66 6.86 6.58
CA TYR A 79 1.34 7.34 6.17
C TYR A 79 0.31 7.28 7.29
N LEU A 80 0.23 6.16 8.03
CA LEU A 80 -0.71 6.02 9.15
C LEU A 80 -0.47 7.07 10.24
N SER A 81 0.80 7.33 10.57
CA SER A 81 1.17 8.28 11.63
C SER A 81 0.84 9.72 11.24
N GLU A 82 0.99 10.09 9.97
CA GLU A 82 0.63 11.41 9.45
C GLU A 82 -0.88 11.60 9.24
N ALA A 83 -1.60 10.51 9.05
CA ALA A 83 -3.05 10.51 8.85
C ALA A 83 -3.84 10.49 10.16
N GLN A 84 -3.19 10.35 11.33
CA GLN A 84 -3.75 10.47 12.68
C GLN A 84 -3.89 11.95 13.11
#